data_AF-A0A845XXL1-F1
#
_entry.id   AF-A0A845XXL1-F1
#
_cell.length_a   1.000
_cell.length_b   1.000
_cell.length_c   1.000
_cell.angle_alpha   90.00
_cell.angle_beta   90.00
_cell.angle_gamma   90.00
#
_symmetry.space_group_name_H-M   'P 1'
#
loop_
_entity.id
_entity.type
_entity.pdbx_description
1 polymer ?
#
loop_
_entity_poly.entity_id
_entity_poly.type
_entity_poly.pdbx_seq_one_letter_code
_entity_poly.pdbx_strand_id
1 'polypeptide(L)'
;ELTAMVAGFVVGFGTSVVPVIQIPDFGWRLLVTAGITGVLWVVVMLLTPPESDTTLDEFYRRVRPAGPGWKRQQLRTGLAPVQDLEHDLKRVLASILLMFGAMLAIGGFLLLKPLTGWVSLVIAVLGWMWLRQIKGSRE
;
A
#
# COMPACT_ATOMS: atom_id res chain seq x y z
N GLU A 1 -4.22 -9.44 9.92
CA GLU A 1 -3.93 -9.90 8.54
C GLU A 1 -4.69 -11.17 8.17
N LEU A 2 -4.66 -12.21 9.00
CA LEU A 2 -5.40 -13.46 8.78
C LEU A 2 -6.89 -13.23 8.47
N THR A 3 -7.56 -12.33 9.20
CA THR A 3 -8.96 -11.96 8.93
C THR A 3 -9.17 -11.48 7.50
N ALA A 4 -8.27 -10.66 6.95
CA ALA A 4 -8.40 -10.18 5.58
C ALA A 4 -8.24 -11.33 4.57
N MET A 5 -7.29 -12.23 4.79
CA MET A 5 -7.08 -13.38 3.91
C MET A 5 -8.28 -14.33 3.92
N VAL A 6 -8.78 -14.68 5.11
CA VAL A 6 -9.93 -15.59 5.25
C VAL A 6 -11.21 -14.93 4.76
N ALA A 7 -11.49 -13.69 5.14
CA ALA A 7 -12.67 -12.97 4.69
C ALA A 7 -12.66 -12.76 3.17
N GLY A 8 -11.52 -12.35 2.60
CA GLY A 8 -11.36 -12.18 1.15
C GLY A 8 -11.59 -13.47 0.38
N PHE A 9 -11.05 -14.59 0.88
CA PHE A 9 -11.31 -15.90 0.30
C PHE A 9 -12.80 -16.28 0.36
N VAL A 10 -13.42 -16.18 1.54
CA VAL A 10 -14.83 -16.59 1.73
C VAL A 10 -15.78 -15.72 0.91
N VAL A 11 -15.61 -14.40 0.94
CA VAL A 11 -16.47 -13.46 0.19
C VAL A 11 -16.25 -13.60 -1.31
N GLY A 12 -14.99 -13.68 -1.76
CA GLY A 12 -14.66 -13.84 -3.18
C GLY A 12 -15.13 -15.17 -3.75
N PHE A 13 -14.97 -16.27 -3.00
CA PHE A 13 -15.46 -17.59 -3.39
C PHE A 13 -16.99 -17.64 -3.42
N GLY A 14 -17.64 -17.14 -2.37
CA GLY A 14 -19.10 -17.10 -2.27
C GLY A 14 -19.74 -16.32 -3.42
N THR A 15 -19.28 -15.09 -3.66
CA THR A 15 -19.79 -14.23 -4.74
C THR A 15 -19.44 -14.71 -6.16
N SER A 16 -18.57 -15.72 -6.29
CA SER A 16 -18.20 -16.32 -7.58
C SER A 16 -19.00 -17.60 -7.89
N VAL A 17 -19.21 -18.46 -6.89
CA VAL A 17 -19.69 -19.85 -7.08
C VAL A 17 -21.12 -20.06 -6.58
N VAL A 18 -21.57 -19.34 -5.55
CA VAL A 18 -22.87 -19.61 -4.91
C VAL A 18 -23.99 -18.86 -5.66
N PRO A 19 -24.97 -19.55 -6.27
CA PRO A 19 -25.94 -18.92 -7.18
C PRO A 19 -26.78 -17.80 -6.56
N VAL A 20 -27.05 -17.85 -5.26
CA VAL A 20 -27.91 -16.87 -4.55
C VAL A 20 -27.20 -15.53 -4.32
N ILE A 21 -25.88 -15.54 -4.21
CA ILE A 21 -25.06 -14.35 -3.90
C ILE A 21 -24.04 -14.06 -5.00
N GLN A 22 -24.21 -14.67 -6.18
CA GLN A 22 -23.30 -14.55 -7.29
C GLN A 22 -23.35 -13.12 -7.84
N ILE A 23 -22.18 -12.54 -8.08
CA ILE A 23 -22.03 -11.25 -8.74
C ILE A 23 -21.38 -11.50 -10.11
N PRO A 24 -22.16 -11.41 -11.21
CA PRO A 24 -21.66 -11.74 -12.55
C PRO A 24 -20.63 -10.72 -13.06
N ASP A 25 -20.87 -9.44 -12.76
CA ASP A 25 -19.96 -8.37 -13.15
C ASP A 25 -18.68 -8.43 -12.31
N PHE A 26 -17.54 -8.56 -12.99
CA PHE A 26 -16.25 -8.69 -12.34
C PHE A 26 -15.88 -7.46 -11.51
N GLY A 27 -16.18 -6.25 -12.00
CA GLY A 27 -15.85 -5.00 -11.33
C GLY A 27 -16.62 -4.86 -10.01
N TRP A 28 -17.93 -5.10 -10.04
CA TRP A 28 -18.76 -5.11 -8.84
C TRP A 28 -18.35 -6.20 -7.86
N ARG A 29 -18.03 -7.40 -8.35
CA ARG A 29 -17.58 -8.50 -7.49
C ARG A 29 -16.28 -8.15 -6.77
N LEU A 30 -15.33 -7.56 -7.49
CA LEU A 30 -14.06 -7.12 -6.92
C LEU A 30 -14.28 -6.02 -5.87
N LEU A 31 -15.11 -5.03 -6.17
CA LEU A 31 -15.42 -3.93 -5.24
C LEU A 31 -16.08 -4.44 -3.95
N VAL A 32 -17.08 -5.31 -4.05
CA VAL A 32 -17.78 -5.89 -2.90
C VAL A 32 -16.83 -6.74 -2.07
N THR A 33 -16.04 -7.60 -2.71
CA THR A 33 -15.07 -8.46 -2.02
C THR A 33 -14.03 -7.64 -1.27
N ALA A 34 -13.41 -6.66 -1.94
CA ALA A 34 -12.41 -5.79 -1.32
C ALA A 34 -13.01 -4.94 -0.20
N GLY A 35 -14.20 -4.39 -0.40
CA GLY A 35 -14.91 -3.56 0.58
C GLY A 35 -15.24 -4.32 1.86
N ILE A 36 -15.90 -5.48 1.75
CA ILE A 36 -16.26 -6.32 2.90
C ILE A 36 -15.00 -6.77 3.64
N THR A 37 -13.98 -7.23 2.91
CA THR A 37 -12.71 -7.66 3.49
C THR A 37 -12.02 -6.54 4.25
N GLY A 38 -12.00 -5.34 3.67
CA GLY A 38 -11.43 -4.14 4.30
C GLY A 38 -12.15 -3.78 5.60
N VAL A 39 -13.50 -3.76 5.59
CA VAL A 39 -14.29 -3.47 6.79
C VAL A 39 -14.03 -4.50 7.89
N LEU A 40 -14.09 -5.80 7.57
CA LEU A 40 -13.82 -6.86 8.54
C LEU A 40 -12.41 -6.78 9.10
N TRP A 41 -11.43 -6.50 8.26
CA TRP A 41 -10.05 -6.30 8.68
C TRP A 41 -9.91 -5.11 9.64
N VAL A 42 -10.50 -3.95 9.32
CA VAL A 42 -10.47 -2.76 10.21
C VAL A 42 -11.14 -3.06 11.54
N VAL A 43 -12.32 -3.70 11.52
CA VAL A 43 -13.04 -4.05 12.75
C VAL A 43 -12.19 -4.95 13.64
N VAL A 44 -11.61 -6.03 13.08
CA VAL A 44 -10.75 -6.93 13.86
C VAL A 44 -9.46 -6.24 14.31
N MET A 45 -8.87 -5.39 13.47
CA MET A 45 -7.69 -4.58 13.85
C MET A 45 -7.98 -3.72 15.09
N LEU A 46 -9.13 -3.05 15.14
CA LEU A 46 -9.50 -2.18 16.25
C LEU A 46 -9.90 -2.97 17.52
N LEU A 47 -10.46 -4.17 17.36
CA LEU A 47 -10.85 -5.04 18.49
C LEU A 47 -9.66 -5.79 19.09
N THR A 48 -8.59 -6.00 18.32
CA THR A 48 -7.39 -6.72 18.79
C THR A 48 -6.56 -5.76 19.67
N PRO A 49 -6.10 -6.20 20.85
CA PRO A 49 -5.30 -5.35 21.72
C PRO A 49 -4.00 -4.92 21.01
N PRO A 50 -3.57 -3.65 21.18
CA PRO A 50 -2.29 -3.21 20.66
C PRO A 50 -1.14 -3.91 21.37
N GLU A 51 0.00 -3.98 20.70
CA GLU A 51 1.24 -4.53 21.24
C GLU A 51 1.73 -3.73 22.47
N SER A 52 2.49 -4.39 23.36
CA SER A 52 2.94 -3.75 24.60
C SER A 52 3.94 -2.61 24.36
N ASP A 53 3.93 -1.62 25.26
CA ASP A 53 4.88 -0.50 25.20
C ASP A 53 6.35 -0.98 25.16
N THR A 54 6.68 -2.05 25.88
CA THR A 54 8.04 -2.61 25.92
C THR A 54 8.49 -3.10 24.56
N THR A 55 7.65 -3.88 23.87
CA THR A 55 7.92 -4.37 22.52
C THR A 55 8.06 -3.22 21.52
N LEU A 56 7.20 -2.20 21.62
CA LEU A 56 7.26 -1.02 20.76
C LEU A 56 8.52 -0.17 21.01
N ASP A 57 8.95 -0.03 22.26
CA ASP A 57 10.18 0.66 22.62
C ASP A 57 11.42 -0.09 22.06
N GLU A 58 11.45 -1.42 22.14
CA GLU A 58 12.50 -2.24 21.54
C GLU A 58 12.54 -2.13 20.01
N PHE A 59 11.37 -2.17 19.36
CA PHE A 59 11.25 -1.94 17.93
C PHE A 59 11.78 -0.55 17.54
N TYR A 60 11.37 0.48 18.29
CA TYR A 60 11.79 1.86 18.04
C TYR A 60 13.31 2.02 18.16
N ARG A 61 13.95 1.39 19.15
CA ARG A 61 15.43 1.44 19.31
C ARG A 61 16.18 0.92 18.08
N ARG A 62 15.62 -0.09 17.40
CA ARG A 62 16.22 -0.74 16.23
C ARG A 62 15.95 0.02 14.93
N VAL A 63 14.70 0.41 14.68
CA VAL A 63 14.28 0.97 13.38
C VAL A 63 14.31 2.50 13.36
N ARG A 64 14.05 3.14 14.51
CA ARG A 64 13.95 4.60 14.69
C ARG A 64 13.13 5.29 13.58
N PRO A 65 11.88 4.83 13.36
CA PRO A 65 11.02 5.36 12.32
C PRO A 65 10.66 6.83 12.58
N ALA A 66 10.39 7.55 11.49
CA ALA A 66 9.86 8.90 11.55
C ALA A 66 8.33 8.91 11.59
N GLY A 67 7.75 10.01 12.08
CA GLY A 67 6.31 10.31 11.95
C GLY A 67 5.57 10.49 13.28
N PRO A 68 4.36 11.09 13.22
CA PRO A 68 3.62 11.52 14.40
C PRO A 68 3.16 10.35 15.30
N GLY A 69 2.92 9.17 14.71
CA GLY A 69 2.49 7.98 15.46
C GLY A 69 3.53 7.44 16.45
N TRP A 70 4.80 7.81 16.29
CA TRP A 70 5.91 7.32 17.13
C TRP A 70 6.36 8.31 18.20
N LYS A 71 5.68 9.46 18.35
CA LYS A 71 6.07 10.51 19.30
C LYS A 71 6.14 10.01 20.75
N ARG A 72 5.25 9.07 21.12
CA ARG A 72 5.24 8.45 22.45
C ARG A 72 6.52 7.65 22.70
N GLN A 73 6.89 6.75 21.78
CA GLN A 73 8.10 5.91 21.89
C GLN A 73 9.38 6.74 21.76
N GLN A 74 9.37 7.81 20.95
CA GLN A 74 10.46 8.77 20.87
C GLN A 74 10.74 9.43 22.23
N LEU A 75 9.69 9.91 22.91
CA LEU A 75 9.81 10.51 24.25
C LEU A 75 10.25 9.49 25.31
N ARG A 76 9.76 8.25 25.22
CA ARG A 76 10.10 7.17 26.18
C ARG A 76 11.53 6.66 26.01
N THR A 77 12.03 6.57 24.78
CA THR A 77 13.37 6.04 24.48
C THR A 77 14.44 7.12 24.45
N GLY A 78 14.08 8.39 24.28
CA GLY A 78 15.01 9.51 24.16
C GLY A 78 15.84 9.50 22.88
N LEU A 79 15.52 8.64 21.91
CA LEU A 79 16.25 8.50 20.65
C LEU A 79 15.59 9.34 19.55
N ALA A 80 16.40 10.06 18.77
CA ALA A 80 15.90 10.79 17.61
C ALA A 80 15.59 9.83 16.43
N PRO A 81 14.57 10.13 15.61
CA PRO A 81 14.31 9.40 14.38
C PRO A 81 15.49 9.53 13.41
N VAL A 82 15.81 8.43 12.72
CA VAL A 82 16.88 8.40 11.70
C VAL A 82 16.31 8.59 10.29
N GLN A 83 15.05 8.23 10.10
CA GLN A 83 14.35 8.36 8.83
C GLN A 83 13.86 9.80 8.63
N ASP A 84 13.74 10.19 7.36
CA ASP A 84 13.10 11.44 6.96
C ASP A 84 11.80 11.08 6.25
N LEU A 85 10.68 11.31 6.93
CA LEU A 85 9.37 10.93 6.45
C LEU A 85 9.01 11.64 5.13
N GLU A 86 9.41 12.91 4.96
CA GLU A 86 9.09 13.67 3.76
C GLU A 86 9.86 13.08 2.56
N HIS A 87 11.13 12.79 2.77
CA HIS A 87 11.98 12.19 1.74
C HIS A 87 11.50 10.79 1.35
N ASP A 88 11.16 9.97 2.34
CA ASP A 88 10.66 8.61 2.10
C ASP A 88 9.30 8.62 1.40
N LEU A 89 8.41 9.57 1.72
CA LEU A 89 7.14 9.75 1.02
C LEU A 89 7.34 10.12 -0.45
N LYS A 90 8.26 11.06 -0.75
CA LYS A 90 8.61 11.41 -2.14
C LYS A 90 9.14 10.20 -2.92
N ARG A 91 9.97 9.37 -2.29
CA ARG A 91 10.48 8.12 -2.89
C ARG A 91 9.34 7.15 -3.20
N VAL A 92 8.45 6.93 -2.23
CA VAL A 92 7.29 6.03 -2.41
C VAL A 92 6.40 6.52 -3.55
N LEU A 93 6.09 7.82 -3.62
CA LEU A 93 5.28 8.38 -4.70
C LEU A 93 5.96 8.21 -6.07
N ALA A 94 7.26 8.52 -6.17
CA ALA A 94 8.02 8.31 -7.40
C ALA A 94 8.04 6.82 -7.83
N SER A 95 8.22 5.90 -6.87
CA SER A 95 8.17 4.46 -7.12
C SER A 95 6.78 3.98 -7.55
N ILE A 96 5.70 4.52 -6.98
CA ILE A 96 4.31 4.23 -7.38
C ILE A 96 4.08 4.66 -8.83
N LEU A 97 4.46 5.89 -9.20
CA LEU A 97 4.32 6.40 -10.57
C LEU A 97 5.10 5.54 -11.57
N LEU A 98 6.32 5.15 -11.22
CA LEU A 98 7.13 4.25 -12.04
C LEU A 98 6.46 2.88 -12.20
N MET A 99 6.10 2.24 -11.10
CA MET A 99 5.57 0.88 -11.08
C MET A 99 4.24 0.79 -11.85
N PHE A 100 3.26 1.63 -11.52
CA PHE A 100 1.96 1.61 -12.18
C PHE A 100 2.03 2.18 -13.60
N GLY A 101 2.87 3.20 -13.84
CA GLY A 101 3.11 3.72 -15.18
C GLY A 101 3.66 2.63 -16.11
N ALA A 102 4.66 1.87 -15.67
CA ALA A 102 5.22 0.77 -16.45
C ALA A 102 4.20 -0.35 -16.68
N MET A 103 3.48 -0.76 -15.64
CA MET A 103 2.42 -1.79 -15.74
C MET A 103 1.34 -1.39 -16.76
N LEU A 104 0.83 -0.16 -16.67
CA LEU A 104 -0.21 0.34 -17.57
C LEU A 104 0.31 0.63 -18.98
N ALA A 105 1.57 1.03 -19.13
CA ALA A 105 2.19 1.21 -20.45
C ALA A 105 2.26 -0.13 -21.19
N ILE A 106 2.78 -1.17 -20.53
CA ILE A 106 2.85 -2.53 -21.07
C ILE A 106 1.44 -3.02 -21.42
N GLY A 107 0.49 -2.89 -20.50
CA GLY A 107 -0.91 -3.28 -20.74
C GLY A 107 -1.56 -2.50 -21.91
N GLY A 108 -1.33 -1.20 -21.99
CA GLY A 108 -1.87 -0.33 -23.04
C GLY A 108 -1.37 -0.71 -24.44
N PHE A 109 -0.07 -0.98 -24.58
CA PHE A 109 0.48 -1.44 -25.86
C PHE A 109 0.02 -2.86 -26.23
N LEU A 110 -0.03 -3.78 -25.27
CA LEU A 110 -0.53 -5.15 -25.50
C LEU A 110 -2.00 -5.19 -25.92
N LEU A 111 -2.82 -4.28 -25.37
CA LEU A 111 -4.24 -4.19 -25.69
C LEU A 111 -4.53 -3.29 -26.91
N LEU A 112 -3.50 -2.91 -27.69
CA LEU A 112 -3.61 -2.05 -28.87
C LEU A 112 -4.29 -0.70 -28.57
N LYS A 113 -4.10 -0.16 -27.35
CA LYS A 113 -4.57 1.15 -26.90
C LYS A 113 -3.39 2.12 -26.80
N PRO A 114 -2.89 2.68 -27.92
CA PRO A 114 -1.63 3.41 -27.97
C PRO A 114 -1.65 4.66 -27.09
N LEU A 115 -2.78 5.38 -26.99
CA LEU A 115 -2.89 6.56 -26.15
C LEU A 115 -2.62 6.23 -24.67
N THR A 116 -3.26 5.19 -24.14
CA THR A 116 -3.02 4.72 -22.76
C THR A 116 -1.57 4.27 -22.59
N GLY A 117 -1.04 3.52 -23.55
CA GLY A 117 0.36 3.07 -23.53
C GLY A 117 1.35 4.23 -23.40
N TRP A 118 1.23 5.24 -24.24
CA TRP A 118 2.11 6.41 -24.25
C TRP A 118 1.95 7.29 -23.00
N VAL A 119 0.71 7.59 -22.58
CA VAL A 119 0.48 8.40 -21.37
C VAL A 119 1.08 7.73 -20.14
N SER A 120 0.85 6.42 -19.98
CA SER A 120 1.41 5.66 -18.86
C SER A 120 2.92 5.53 -18.93
N LEU A 121 3.50 5.43 -20.13
CA LEU A 121 4.95 5.41 -20.32
C LEU A 121 5.59 6.74 -19.90
N VAL A 122 5.00 7.88 -20.28
CA VAL A 122 5.48 9.20 -19.84
C VAL A 122 5.45 9.30 -18.31
N ILE A 123 4.36 8.86 -17.67
CA ILE A 123 4.27 8.82 -16.20
C ILE A 123 5.38 7.95 -15.59
N ALA A 124 5.66 6.79 -16.18
CA ALA A 124 6.71 5.90 -15.71
C ALA A 124 8.09 6.56 -15.79
N VAL A 125 8.40 7.20 -16.94
CA VAL A 125 9.66 7.91 -17.15
C VAL A 125 9.81 9.08 -16.18
N LEU A 126 8.76 9.86 -15.96
CA LEU A 126 8.77 10.95 -14.98
C LEU A 126 9.01 10.41 -13.56
N GLY A 127 8.34 9.32 -13.16
CA GLY A 127 8.56 8.66 -11.87
C GLY A 127 10.02 8.17 -11.71
N TRP A 128 10.60 7.58 -12.76
CA TRP A 128 12.00 7.15 -12.77
C TRP A 128 12.98 8.33 -12.65
N MET A 129 12.76 9.39 -13.42
CA MET A 129 13.59 10.60 -13.36
C MET A 129 13.52 11.24 -11.97
N TRP A 130 12.33 11.33 -11.40
CA TRP A 130 12.15 11.87 -10.05
C TRP A 130 12.87 11.01 -9.00
N LEU A 131 12.77 9.67 -9.09
CA LEU A 131 13.47 8.76 -8.19
C LEU A 131 14.99 8.93 -8.27
N ARG A 132 15.54 9.14 -9.47
CA ARG A 132 16.98 9.42 -9.68
C ARG A 132 17.41 10.74 -9.03
N GLN A 133 16.61 11.80 -9.17
CA GLN A 133 16.90 13.10 -8.54
C GLN A 133 16.92 12.99 -7.01
N ILE A 134 15.97 12.24 -6.43
CA ILE A 134 15.91 12.03 -4.98
C ILE A 134 17.12 11.23 -4.47
N LYS A 135 17.66 10.30 -5.28
CA LYS A 135 18.86 9.54 -4.91
C LYS A 135 20.11 10.42 -4.89
N GLY A 136 20.26 11.32 -5.88
CA GLY A 136 21.41 12.23 -5.97
C GLY A 136 21.46 13.32 -4.90
N SER A 137 20.36 13.61 -4.20
CA SER A 137 20.30 14.63 -3.15
C SER A 137 20.88 14.19 -1.79
N ARG A 138 21.36 12.95 -1.65
CA ARG A 138 21.85 12.37 -0.39
C ARG A 138 23.36 12.07 -0.38
N GLU A 139 24.05 12.33 -1.49
CA GLU A 139 25.51 12.34 -1.63
C GLU A 139 26.02 13.78 -1.53
#